data_AF-A0AAF0T9M2-F1
#
_entry.id   AF-A0AAF0T9M2-F1
#
_cell.length_a   1.000
_cell.length_b   1.000
_cell.length_c   1.000
_cell.angle_alpha   90.00
_cell.angle_beta   90.00
_cell.angle_gamma   90.00
#
_symmetry.space_group_name_H-M   'P 1'
#
loop_
_entity.id
_entity.type
_entity.pdbx_description
1 polymer ?
#
loop_
_entity_poly.entity_id
_entity_poly.type
_entity_poly.pdbx_seq_one_letter_code
_entity_poly.pdbx_strand_id
1 'polypeptide(L)' 'MDQDVLGLTFVFEVESLGSKREIDLCPNGKNIIVDSKNMEYYVNLFIQHCYVTSIVKQVAYLSKIFFKMY' A
#
# COMPACT_ATOMS: atom_id res chain seq x y z
N MET A 1 18.44 -5.47 -21.59
CA MET A 1 18.49 -6.52 -20.57
C MET A 1 17.62 -5.99 -19.44
N ASP A 2 16.40 -6.51 -19.28
CA ASP A 2 15.48 -6.06 -18.22
C ASP A 2 16.07 -6.45 -16.87
N GLN A 3 16.84 -5.53 -16.31
CA GLN A 3 17.45 -5.66 -14.99
C GLN A 3 16.47 -5.26 -13.87
N ASP A 4 15.23 -4.90 -14.25
CA ASP A 4 14.21 -4.26 -13.39
C ASP A 4 13.10 -5.22 -12.92
N VAL A 5 13.22 -6.54 -13.19
CA VAL A 5 12.27 -7.51 -12.63
C VAL A 5 12.72 -7.85 -11.21
N LEU A 6 12.35 -7.02 -10.24
CA LEU A 6 12.58 -7.24 -8.80
C LEU A 6 11.82 -8.46 -8.23
N GLY A 7 11.18 -9.28 -9.08
CA GLY A 7 10.29 -10.36 -8.68
C GLY A 7 9.02 -9.88 -7.98
N LEU A 8 8.71 -8.58 -8.10
CA LEU A 8 7.57 -7.96 -7.44
C LEU A 8 6.29 -8.16 -8.25
N THR A 9 5.19 -8.28 -7.52
CA THR A 9 3.83 -8.21 -8.06
C THR A 9 3.07 -7.11 -7.33
N PHE A 10 1.84 -6.79 -7.74
CA PHE A 10 1.02 -5.77 -7.10
C PHE A 10 0.41 -6.28 -5.77
N VAL A 11 1.26 -6.76 -4.87
CA VAL A 11 0.92 -7.34 -3.57
C VAL A 11 1.79 -6.70 -2.50
N PHE A 12 1.21 -6.48 -1.33
CA PHE A 12 1.90 -6.02 -0.13
C PHE A 12 1.82 -7.06 0.98
N GLU A 13 2.97 -7.45 1.54
CA GLU A 13 3.03 -8.26 2.74
C GLU A 13 2.84 -7.37 3.97
N VAL A 14 1.78 -7.64 4.74
CA VAL A 14 1.59 -7.05 6.07
C VAL A 14 1.88 -8.11 7.13
N GLU A 15 2.70 -7.73 8.10
CA GLU A 15 2.88 -8.48 9.33
C GLU A 15 1.97 -7.89 10.41
N SER A 16 1.18 -8.74 11.05
CA SER A 16 0.30 -8.34 12.13
C SER A 16 0.20 -9.46 13.16
N LEU A 17 0.50 -9.14 14.41
CA LEU A 17 0.41 -10.07 15.56
C LEU A 17 1.15 -11.40 15.31
N GLY A 18 2.32 -11.35 14.66
CA GLY A 18 3.13 -12.52 14.33
C GLY A 18 2.64 -13.36 13.16
N SER A 19 1.59 -12.91 12.44
CA SER A 19 1.11 -13.52 11.21
C SER A 19 1.46 -12.66 10.01
N LYS A 20 1.98 -13.27 8.95
CA LYS A 20 2.17 -12.63 7.64
C LYS A 20 0.96 -12.87 6.77
N ARG A 21 0.48 -11.82 6.11
CA ARG A 21 -0.61 -11.89 5.13
C ARG A 21 -0.27 -11.04 3.92
N GLU A 22 -0.67 -11.51 2.76
CA GLU A 22 -0.59 -10.77 1.50
C GLU A 22 -1.89 -9.99 1.28
N ILE A 23 -1.76 -8.76 0.76
CA ILE A 23 -2.86 -7.90 0.36
C ILE A 23 -2.61 -7.44 -1.07
N ASP A 24 -3.55 -7.69 -1.95
CA ASP A 24 -3.55 -7.14 -3.31
C ASP A 24 -3.66 -5.61 -3.27
N LEU A 25 -2.71 -4.91 -3.90
CA LEU A 25 -2.71 -3.45 -4.05
C LEU A 25 -3.73 -2.98 -5.11
N CYS A 26 -4.05 -3.86 -6.05
CA CYS A 26 -5.10 -3.69 -7.07
C CYS A 26 -5.76 -5.05 -7.37
N PRO A 27 -6.95 -5.09 -8.01
CA PRO A 27 -7.63 -6.35 -8.29
C PRO A 27 -6.74 -7.34 -9.06
N ASN A 28 -6.58 -8.55 -8.52
CA ASN A 28 -5.74 -9.62 -9.11
C ASN A 28 -4.24 -9.27 -9.14
N GLY A 29 -3.78 -8.42 -8.21
CA GLY A 29 -2.45 -7.84 -8.20
C GLY A 29 -1.31 -8.86 -8.15
N LYS A 30 -1.54 -10.00 -7.48
CA LYS A 30 -0.60 -11.13 -7.44
C LYS A 30 -0.20 -11.68 -8.82
N ASN A 31 -1.05 -11.51 -9.83
CA ASN A 31 -0.79 -11.98 -11.19
C ASN A 31 -0.21 -10.90 -12.12
N ILE A 32 0.07 -9.71 -11.59
CA ILE A 32 0.62 -8.58 -12.33
C ILE A 32 2.07 -8.37 -11.91
N ILE A 33 3.01 -8.70 -12.81
CA ILE A 33 4.44 -8.47 -12.58
C ILE A 33 4.73 -6.97 -12.68
N VAL A 34 5.54 -6.47 -11.75
CA VAL A 34 6.03 -5.10 -11.79
C VAL A 34 7.18 -5.00 -12.79
N ASP A 35 7.09 -4.04 -13.70
CA ASP A 35 8.10 -3.71 -14.70
C ASP A 35 8.30 -2.19 -14.78
N SER A 36 9.25 -1.75 -15.61
CA SER A 36 9.57 -0.32 -15.78
C SER A 36 8.40 0.54 -16.28
N LYS A 37 7.37 -0.06 -16.89
CA LYS A 37 6.20 0.67 -17.42
C LYS A 37 5.14 0.91 -16.35
N ASN A 38 5.04 0.01 -15.36
CA ASN A 38 4.03 0.08 -14.31
C ASN A 38 4.58 0.37 -12.91
N MET A 39 5.92 0.48 -12.76
CA MET A 39 6.60 0.71 -11.48
C MET A 39 6.11 1.96 -10.75
N GLU A 40 5.92 3.09 -11.45
CA GLU A 40 5.42 4.32 -10.83
C GLU A 40 4.02 4.11 -10.22
N TYR A 41 3.16 3.39 -10.94
CA TYR A 41 1.82 3.06 -10.47
C TYR A 41 1.86 2.13 -9.24
N TYR A 42 2.72 1.12 -9.27
CA TYR A 42 2.99 0.25 -8.12
C TYR A 42 3.41 1.05 -6.88
N VAL A 43 4.41 1.93 -7.03
CA VAL A 43 4.92 2.77 -5.92
C VAL A 43 3.83 3.67 -5.36
N ASN A 44 3.02 4.30 -6.22
CA ASN A 44 1.91 5.15 -5.78
C ASN A 44 0.88 4.38 -4.96
N LEU A 45 0.48 3.19 -5.41
CA LEU A 45 -0.44 2.32 -4.65
C LEU A 45 0.17 1.86 -3.33
N PHE A 46 1.45 1.49 -3.35
CA PHE A 46 2.17 1.05 -2.16
C PHE A 46 2.21 2.15 -1.08
N ILE A 47 2.52 3.40 -1.47
CA ILE A 47 2.53 4.55 -0.58
C ILE A 47 1.14 4.82 -0.01
N GLN A 48 0.10 4.83 -0.86
CA GLN A 48 -1.27 5.03 -0.42
C GLN A 48 -1.68 3.98 0.62
N HIS A 49 -1.37 2.71 0.38
CA HIS A 49 -1.74 1.63 1.29
C HIS A 49 -0.97 1.70 2.62
N CYS A 50 0.36 1.87 2.56
CA CYS A 50 1.23 1.84 3.73
C CYS A 50 1.06 3.05 4.63
N TYR A 51 0.95 4.25 4.05
CA TYR A 51 1.03 5.51 4.80
C TYR A 51 -0.28 6.25 4.91
N VAL A 52 -1.24 6.03 4.00
CA VAL A 52 -2.51 6.74 4.04
C VAL A 52 -3.57 5.84 4.67
N THR A 53 -3.82 4.66 4.11
CA THR A 53 -4.92 3.79 4.57
C THR A 53 -4.74 3.31 6.01
N SER A 54 -3.50 3.03 6.45
CA SER A 54 -3.20 2.50 7.79
C SER A 54 -3.51 3.47 8.94
N ILE A 55 -3.44 4.78 8.67
CA ILE A 55 -3.61 5.83 9.69
C ILE A 55 -4.85 6.71 9.47
N VAL A 56 -5.53 6.60 8.31
CA VAL A 56 -6.67 7.48 7.95
C VAL A 56 -7.75 7.46 9.02
N LYS A 57 -8.05 6.32 9.66
CA LYS A 57 -9.09 6.25 10.70
C LYS A 57 -8.68 7.04 11.94
N GLN A 58 -7.44 6.88 12.38
CA GLN A 58 -6.86 7.54 13.54
C GLN A 58 -6.75 9.04 13.29
N VAL A 59 -6.23 9.43 12.13
CA VAL A 59 -6.11 10.83 11.71
C VAL A 59 -7.49 11.47 11.61
N ALA A 60 -8.48 10.83 10.98
CA ALA A 60 -9.83 11.37 10.87
C ALA A 60 -10.49 11.56 12.24
N TYR A 61 -10.30 10.62 13.17
CA TYR A 61 -10.79 10.75 14.53
C TYR A 61 -10.14 11.92 15.27
N LEU A 62 -8.81 12.04 15.20
CA LEU A 62 -8.07 13.16 15.79
C LEU A 62 -8.50 14.50 15.19
N SER A 63 -8.61 14.60 13.86
CA SER A 63 -9.06 15.82 13.20
C SER A 63 -10.43 16.27 13.71
N LYS A 64 -11.39 15.35 13.89
CA LYS A 64 -12.71 15.69 14.47
C LYS A 64 -12.61 16.29 15.87
N ILE A 65 -11.68 15.79 16.69
CA ILE A 65 -11.44 16.34 18.04
C ILE A 65 -10.85 17.74 17.93
N PHE A 66 -9.82 17.93 17.10
CA PHE A 66 -9.19 19.23 16.87
C PHE A 66 -10.20 20.29 16.41
N PHE A 67 -11.07 19.98 15.44
CA PHE A 67 -12.12 20.89 14.97
C PHE A 67 -13.21 21.17 16.01
N LYS A 68 -13.34 20.36 17.07
CA LYS A 68 -14.31 20.57 18.15
C LYS A 68 -13.75 21.38 19.31
N MET A 69 -12.42 21.57 19.36
CA MET A 69 -11.73 22.34 20.40
C MET A 69 -11.59 23.84 20.09
N TYR A 70 -11.87 24.26 18.85
CA TYR A 70 -11.91 25.65 18.40
C TYR A 70 -13.32 26.03 17.97
#